data_AF-A0A3M1SZ86-F1
#
_entry.id   AF-A0A3M1SZ86-F1
#
_cell.length_a   1.000
_cell.length_b   1.000
_cell.length_c   1.000
_cell.angle_alpha   90.00
_cell.angle_beta   90.00
_cell.angle_gamma   90.00
#
_symmetry.space_group_name_H-M   'P 1'
#
loop_
_entity.id
_entity.type
_entity.pdbx_description
1 polymer ?
#
loop_
_entity_poly.entity_id
_entity_poly.type
_entity_poly.pdbx_seq_one_letter_code
_entity_poly.pdbx_strand_id
1 'polypeptide(L)'
;MRALTLSALLLGALPTAWAIDCGRLPRGRNPTLEDLDREIAALSAKHNVPTEVIKAIAWQESGCQQWRADGSFVYNKTDCGLGMMQLTGATARQFDVERLKDDWRYNLECGVRVLTHKWARAQRQGQVGADPKERRILENWYYPIAYYWGGKVESYLRKIFAHMKKRPGRLARLMRRSVEVSIASEVIPGFRFGDPFTALEGDRFVDKEGRVHRAPTHLGTIGDPRTLARLDTLLARGRKAAERGQARKAAKYLGAVLASDLDTHHKSEAQALLERLVAEARAQLAASRAREAEGDLAAALSIARKVARAYKGLEVGAEAAARVRALKDKARADR
;
A
#
# COMPACT_ATOMS: atom_id res chain seq x y z
N MET A 1 -10.62 -17.44 -79.88
CA MET A 1 -11.61 -16.75 -79.02
C MET A 1 -12.31 -17.77 -78.14
N ARG A 2 -12.29 -17.55 -76.82
CA ARG A 2 -13.08 -18.15 -75.70
C ARG A 2 -12.12 -18.30 -74.51
N ALA A 3 -12.03 -17.33 -73.60
CA ALA A 3 -12.96 -16.91 -72.54
C ALA A 3 -12.33 -17.30 -71.18
N LEU A 4 -11.59 -16.36 -70.61
CA LEU A 4 -11.02 -16.41 -69.26
C LEU A 4 -12.14 -16.20 -68.23
N THR A 5 -12.38 -17.19 -67.37
CA THR A 5 -13.24 -17.06 -66.20
C THR A 5 -12.45 -16.45 -65.04
N LEU A 6 -12.80 -15.21 -64.70
CA LEU A 6 -12.33 -14.50 -63.50
C LEU A 6 -12.96 -15.14 -62.25
N SER A 7 -12.16 -15.77 -61.40
CA SER A 7 -12.62 -16.21 -60.08
C SER A 7 -12.51 -15.05 -59.10
N ALA A 8 -13.67 -14.58 -58.62
CA ALA A 8 -13.76 -13.55 -57.59
C ALA A 8 -13.31 -14.12 -56.23
N LEU A 9 -12.24 -13.55 -55.67
CA LEU A 9 -11.87 -13.76 -54.27
C LEU A 9 -12.90 -13.03 -53.38
N LEU A 10 -13.78 -13.78 -52.73
CA LEU A 10 -14.54 -13.26 -51.58
C LEU A 10 -13.58 -13.10 -50.39
N LEU A 11 -13.20 -11.86 -50.09
CA LEU A 11 -12.67 -11.51 -48.77
C LEU A 11 -13.77 -11.70 -47.73
N GLY A 12 -13.76 -12.83 -47.03
CA GLY A 12 -14.54 -12.99 -45.80
C GLY A 12 -14.04 -12.00 -44.75
N ALA A 13 -14.88 -11.05 -44.36
CA ALA A 13 -14.63 -10.21 -43.20
C ALA A 13 -14.51 -11.09 -41.96
N LEU A 14 -13.32 -11.10 -41.34
CA LEU A 14 -13.12 -11.74 -40.04
C LEU A 14 -14.08 -11.10 -39.02
N PRO A 15 -14.75 -11.88 -38.15
CA PRO A 15 -15.57 -11.31 -37.10
C PRO A 15 -14.66 -10.52 -36.15
N THR A 16 -14.74 -9.20 -36.20
CA THR A 16 -14.20 -8.33 -35.16
C THR A 16 -14.90 -8.73 -33.86
N ALA A 17 -14.16 -9.16 -32.85
CA ALA A 17 -14.73 -9.42 -31.53
C ALA A 17 -15.50 -8.16 -31.10
N TRP A 18 -16.83 -8.27 -31.00
CA TRP A 18 -17.70 -7.14 -30.68
C TRP A 18 -17.32 -6.67 -29.28
N ALA A 19 -16.82 -5.43 -29.16
CA ALA A 19 -16.60 -4.81 -27.87
C ALA A 19 -17.95 -4.77 -27.12
N ILE A 20 -17.98 -5.28 -25.89
CA ILE A 20 -19.21 -5.23 -25.09
C ILE A 20 -19.48 -3.75 -24.76
N ASP A 21 -20.72 -3.32 -24.94
CA ASP A 21 -21.15 -2.00 -24.46
C ASP A 21 -21.16 -2.02 -22.92
N CYS A 22 -20.20 -1.31 -22.33
CA CYS A 22 -20.06 -1.20 -20.89
C CYS A 22 -20.95 -0.08 -20.30
N GLY A 23 -21.82 0.53 -21.11
CA GLY A 23 -22.70 1.63 -20.76
C GLY A 23 -21.94 2.94 -20.53
N ARG A 24 -22.50 3.83 -19.70
CA ARG A 24 -21.88 5.13 -19.39
C ARG A 24 -20.47 4.94 -18.82
N LEU A 25 -19.51 5.71 -19.32
CA LEU A 25 -18.11 5.73 -18.87
C LEU A 25 -17.75 7.11 -18.32
N PRO A 26 -17.85 7.34 -17.00
CA PRO A 26 -17.69 8.66 -16.41
C PRO A 26 -16.24 9.15 -16.45
N ARG A 27 -16.04 10.46 -16.54
CA ARG A 27 -14.72 11.08 -16.34
C ARG A 27 -14.52 11.42 -14.87
N GLY A 28 -13.27 11.43 -14.42
CA GLY A 28 -12.98 11.73 -13.02
C GLY A 28 -11.50 11.89 -12.71
N ARG A 29 -11.19 11.95 -11.42
CA ARG A 29 -9.82 12.08 -10.90
C ARG A 29 -9.60 11.06 -9.81
N ASN A 30 -8.43 10.42 -9.83
CA ASN A 30 -8.07 9.46 -8.80
C ASN A 30 -7.93 10.13 -7.42
N PRO A 31 -8.16 9.38 -6.34
CA PRO A 31 -7.82 9.85 -4.99
C PRO A 31 -6.32 10.10 -4.86
N THR A 32 -5.96 10.86 -3.83
CA THR A 32 -4.57 10.91 -3.37
C THR A 32 -4.14 9.52 -2.89
N LEU A 33 -2.83 9.24 -2.92
CA LEU A 33 -2.32 7.97 -2.36
C LEU A 33 -2.62 7.83 -0.87
N GLU A 34 -2.71 8.96 -0.15
CA GLU A 34 -3.06 8.99 1.26
C GLU A 34 -4.52 8.58 1.49
N ASP A 35 -5.45 9.16 0.72
CA ASP A 35 -6.87 8.81 0.80
C ASP A 35 -7.12 7.35 0.43
N LEU A 36 -6.40 6.85 -0.57
CA LEU A 36 -6.46 5.46 -1.00
C LEU A 36 -5.93 4.54 0.10
N ASP A 37 -4.75 4.82 0.65
CA ASP A 37 -4.15 3.99 1.70
C ASP A 37 -4.98 3.98 2.99
N ARG A 38 -5.60 5.12 3.34
CA ARG A 38 -6.55 5.23 4.45
C ARG A 38 -7.79 4.35 4.24
N GLU A 39 -8.37 4.39 3.03
CA GLU A 39 -9.52 3.55 2.68
C GLU A 39 -9.15 2.06 2.74
N ILE A 40 -8.00 1.69 2.18
CA ILE A 40 -7.50 0.31 2.22
C ILE A 40 -7.32 -0.16 3.67
N ALA A 41 -6.76 0.68 4.56
CA ALA A 41 -6.61 0.33 5.97
C ALA A 41 -7.97 0.13 6.66
N ALA A 42 -8.95 1.00 6.37
CA ALA A 42 -10.31 0.87 6.92
C ALA A 42 -11.01 -0.41 6.42
N LEU A 43 -10.91 -0.71 5.12
CA LEU A 43 -11.47 -1.93 4.53
C LEU A 43 -10.75 -3.19 5.01
N SER A 44 -9.43 -3.13 5.17
CA SER A 44 -8.61 -4.19 5.76
C SER A 44 -9.11 -4.55 7.16
N ALA A 45 -9.34 -3.54 7.99
CA ALA A 45 -9.88 -3.68 9.33
C ALA A 45 -11.30 -4.26 9.33
N LYS A 46 -12.17 -3.72 8.46
CA LYS A 46 -13.57 -4.11 8.34
C LYS A 46 -13.74 -5.55 7.85
N HIS A 47 -12.92 -5.98 6.90
CA HIS A 47 -13.08 -7.26 6.20
C HIS A 47 -12.06 -8.33 6.58
N ASN A 48 -11.15 -8.03 7.50
CA ASN A 48 -10.05 -8.90 7.95
C ASN A 48 -9.23 -9.42 6.75
N VAL A 49 -8.78 -8.49 5.90
CA VAL A 49 -7.97 -8.74 4.70
C VAL A 49 -6.66 -7.96 4.82
N PRO A 50 -5.48 -8.56 4.62
CA PRO A 50 -4.22 -7.83 4.67
C PRO A 50 -4.16 -6.71 3.64
N THR A 51 -3.64 -5.54 4.05
CA THR A 51 -3.51 -4.39 3.15
C THR A 51 -2.60 -4.71 1.95
N GLU A 52 -1.60 -5.58 2.12
CA GLU A 52 -0.70 -6.02 1.05
C GLU A 52 -1.46 -6.72 -0.07
N VAL A 53 -2.41 -7.60 0.28
CA VAL A 53 -3.26 -8.31 -0.67
C VAL A 53 -4.14 -7.33 -1.44
N ILE A 54 -4.80 -6.39 -0.74
CA ILE A 54 -5.66 -5.39 -1.37
C ILE A 54 -4.84 -4.51 -2.34
N LYS A 55 -3.70 -3.98 -1.87
CA LYS A 55 -2.82 -3.10 -2.66
C LYS A 55 -2.26 -3.80 -3.89
N ALA A 56 -1.81 -5.05 -3.74
CA ALA A 56 -1.23 -5.81 -4.85
C ALA A 56 -2.27 -6.16 -5.93
N ILE A 57 -3.51 -6.49 -5.52
CA ILE A 57 -4.61 -6.73 -6.47
C ILE A 57 -5.02 -5.43 -7.16
N ALA A 58 -5.27 -4.34 -6.41
CA ALA A 58 -5.61 -3.05 -7.02
C ALA A 58 -4.53 -2.58 -8.01
N TRP A 59 -3.25 -2.85 -7.72
CA TRP A 59 -2.16 -2.59 -8.65
C TRP A 59 -2.23 -3.48 -9.90
N GLN A 60 -2.42 -4.79 -9.74
CA GLN A 60 -2.51 -5.73 -10.87
C GLN A 60 -3.70 -5.43 -11.78
N GLU A 61 -4.82 -5.00 -11.22
CA GLU A 61 -6.05 -4.74 -11.97
C GLU A 61 -6.02 -3.42 -12.73
N SER A 62 -5.46 -2.35 -12.15
CA SER A 62 -5.55 -1.01 -12.76
C SER A 62 -4.37 -0.09 -12.49
N GLY A 63 -3.32 -0.58 -11.81
CA GLY A 63 -2.25 0.27 -11.30
C GLY A 63 -2.73 1.18 -10.15
N CYS A 64 -3.73 0.74 -9.39
CA CYS A 64 -4.44 1.50 -8.35
C CYS A 64 -5.15 2.75 -8.91
N GLN A 65 -5.91 2.59 -10.00
CA GLN A 65 -6.57 3.70 -10.69
C GLN A 65 -8.03 3.40 -11.04
N GLN A 66 -8.92 4.33 -10.70
CA GLN A 66 -10.29 4.34 -11.20
C GLN A 66 -10.38 5.06 -12.56
N TRP A 67 -9.58 6.12 -12.73
CA TRP A 67 -9.49 6.91 -13.96
C TRP A 67 -8.05 6.97 -14.45
N ARG A 68 -7.82 7.05 -15.76
CA ARG A 68 -6.50 7.28 -16.36
C ARG A 68 -6.03 8.72 -16.12
N ALA A 69 -4.80 9.03 -16.51
CA ALA A 69 -4.21 10.36 -16.36
C ALA A 69 -4.99 11.45 -17.12
N ASP A 70 -5.61 11.11 -18.26
CA ASP A 70 -6.48 12.01 -19.03
C ASP A 70 -7.88 12.18 -18.41
N GLY A 71 -8.18 11.45 -17.33
CA GLY A 71 -9.48 11.44 -16.65
C GLY A 71 -10.50 10.46 -17.24
N SER A 72 -10.15 9.68 -18.28
CA SER A 72 -11.02 8.63 -18.81
C SER A 72 -11.17 7.46 -17.81
N PHE A 73 -12.35 6.85 -17.75
CA PHE A 73 -12.60 5.69 -16.88
C PHE A 73 -11.70 4.50 -17.24
N VAL A 74 -11.13 3.83 -16.24
CA VAL A 74 -10.40 2.56 -16.44
C VAL A 74 -11.41 1.44 -16.59
N TYR A 75 -11.40 0.79 -17.75
CA TYR A 75 -12.19 -0.40 -18.01
C TYR A 75 -11.54 -1.31 -19.05
N ASN A 76 -11.94 -2.58 -19.01
CA ASN A 76 -11.61 -3.56 -20.05
C ASN A 76 -12.72 -3.59 -21.12
N LYS A 77 -12.34 -3.43 -22.39
CA LYS A 77 -13.26 -3.37 -23.54
C LYS A 77 -13.91 -4.71 -23.90
N THR A 78 -13.30 -5.81 -23.47
CA THR A 78 -13.73 -7.17 -23.83
C THR A 78 -14.75 -7.72 -22.85
N ASP A 79 -14.59 -7.48 -21.54
CA ASP A 79 -15.43 -8.08 -20.49
C ASP A 79 -16.07 -7.05 -19.53
N CYS A 80 -15.89 -5.76 -19.81
CA CYS A 80 -16.33 -4.66 -18.98
C CYS A 80 -15.83 -4.75 -17.53
N GLY A 81 -14.56 -5.07 -17.31
CA GLY A 81 -13.92 -4.91 -16.01
C GLY A 81 -13.96 -3.44 -15.58
N LEU A 82 -14.66 -3.14 -14.48
CA LEU A 82 -14.96 -1.75 -14.09
C LEU A 82 -13.99 -1.23 -13.02
N GLY A 83 -13.31 -0.13 -13.34
CA GLY A 83 -12.63 0.72 -12.36
C GLY A 83 -11.42 0.08 -11.69
N MET A 84 -11.13 0.51 -10.47
CA MET A 84 -9.89 0.19 -9.76
C MET A 84 -9.68 -1.32 -9.55
N MET A 85 -10.76 -2.03 -9.21
CA MET A 85 -10.74 -3.46 -8.88
C MET A 85 -11.18 -4.37 -10.03
N GLN A 86 -11.41 -3.80 -11.23
CA GLN A 86 -11.79 -4.48 -12.47
C GLN A 86 -12.91 -5.53 -12.29
N LEU A 87 -14.01 -5.14 -11.64
CA LEU A 87 -15.15 -6.06 -11.46
C LEU A 87 -15.88 -6.28 -12.78
N THR A 88 -16.06 -7.53 -13.19
CA THR A 88 -16.63 -7.91 -14.51
C THR A 88 -17.95 -8.67 -14.37
N GLY A 89 -18.75 -8.67 -15.45
CA GLY A 89 -19.85 -9.60 -15.68
C GLY A 89 -20.75 -9.90 -14.47
N ALA A 90 -20.89 -11.18 -14.11
CA ALA A 90 -21.74 -11.61 -13.01
C ALA A 90 -21.26 -11.13 -11.62
N THR A 91 -19.97 -10.82 -11.48
CA THR A 91 -19.43 -10.25 -10.23
C THR A 91 -19.87 -8.80 -10.08
N ALA A 92 -19.76 -7.99 -11.13
CA ALA A 92 -20.21 -6.60 -11.12
C ALA A 92 -21.72 -6.47 -10.89
N ARG A 93 -22.52 -7.38 -11.49
CA ARG A 93 -24.00 -7.39 -11.35
C ARG A 93 -24.52 -7.67 -9.94
N GLN A 94 -23.67 -8.05 -8.99
CA GLN A 94 -24.03 -8.18 -7.57
C GLN A 94 -24.06 -6.83 -6.84
N PHE A 95 -23.64 -5.75 -7.51
CA PHE A 95 -23.47 -4.42 -6.95
C PHE A 95 -24.19 -3.38 -7.81
N ASP A 96 -24.23 -2.15 -7.31
CA ASP A 96 -24.67 -0.99 -8.08
C ASP A 96 -23.60 -0.65 -9.13
N VAL A 97 -23.85 -1.04 -10.38
CA VAL A 97 -22.91 -0.93 -11.50
C VAL A 97 -22.57 0.53 -11.82
N GLU A 98 -23.52 1.46 -11.70
CA GLU A 98 -23.23 2.86 -11.97
C GLU A 98 -22.37 3.46 -10.86
N ARG A 99 -22.67 3.11 -9.60
CA ARG A 99 -21.83 3.52 -8.48
C ARG A 99 -20.43 2.90 -8.51
N LEU A 100 -20.26 1.68 -9.02
CA LEU A 100 -18.93 1.10 -9.27
C LEU A 100 -18.06 1.95 -10.20
N LYS A 101 -18.66 2.75 -11.08
CA LYS A 101 -17.96 3.60 -12.03
C LYS A 101 -17.68 4.99 -11.46
N ASP A 102 -18.65 5.59 -10.77
CA ASP A 102 -18.55 6.96 -10.24
C ASP A 102 -17.79 7.07 -8.91
N ASP A 103 -17.88 6.05 -8.06
CA ASP A 103 -17.37 6.08 -6.69
C ASP A 103 -16.22 5.08 -6.53
N TRP A 104 -14.98 5.60 -6.51
CA TRP A 104 -13.80 4.77 -6.36
C TRP A 104 -13.74 4.05 -5.01
N ARG A 105 -14.32 4.62 -3.93
CA ARG A 105 -14.36 3.97 -2.61
C ARG A 105 -15.29 2.78 -2.65
N TYR A 106 -16.47 2.96 -3.28
CA TYR A 106 -17.41 1.87 -3.49
C TYR A 106 -16.83 0.77 -4.38
N ASN A 107 -16.11 1.13 -5.46
CA ASN A 107 -15.42 0.16 -6.31
C ASN A 107 -14.40 -0.68 -5.52
N LEU A 108 -13.57 0.00 -4.72
CA LEU A 108 -12.57 -0.64 -3.86
C LEU A 108 -13.22 -1.56 -2.82
N GLU A 109 -14.23 -1.08 -2.09
CA GLU A 109 -14.98 -1.88 -1.11
C GLU A 109 -15.60 -3.11 -1.75
N CYS A 110 -16.22 -2.99 -2.93
CA CYS A 110 -16.80 -4.12 -3.64
C CYS A 110 -15.74 -5.15 -4.03
N GLY A 111 -14.56 -4.73 -4.50
CA GLY A 111 -13.43 -5.64 -4.73
C GLY A 111 -12.97 -6.37 -3.48
N VAL A 112 -12.88 -5.68 -2.34
CA VAL A 112 -12.53 -6.32 -1.06
C VAL A 112 -13.63 -7.31 -0.63
N ARG A 113 -14.92 -6.98 -0.80
CA ARG A 113 -16.02 -7.91 -0.55
C ARG A 113 -15.94 -9.15 -1.42
N VAL A 114 -15.59 -9.01 -2.70
CA VAL A 114 -15.35 -10.16 -3.58
C VAL A 114 -14.25 -11.05 -3.03
N LEU A 115 -13.12 -10.50 -2.55
CA LEU A 115 -12.08 -11.28 -1.88
C LEU A 115 -12.59 -12.04 -0.66
N THR A 116 -13.46 -11.43 0.15
CA THR A 116 -14.07 -12.15 1.28
C THR A 116 -14.96 -13.30 0.83
N HIS A 117 -15.71 -13.15 -0.26
CA HIS A 117 -16.48 -14.24 -0.86
C HIS A 117 -15.58 -15.35 -1.41
N LYS A 118 -14.42 -15.00 -1.99
CA LYS A 118 -13.43 -15.98 -2.47
C LYS A 118 -12.78 -16.74 -1.32
N TRP A 119 -12.50 -16.07 -0.20
CA TRP A 119 -12.08 -16.72 1.05
C TRP A 119 -13.12 -17.72 1.53
N ALA A 120 -14.39 -17.29 1.66
CA ALA A 120 -15.48 -18.17 2.09
C ALA A 120 -15.66 -19.37 1.14
N ARG A 121 -15.43 -19.19 -0.17
CA ARG A 121 -15.39 -20.29 -1.12
C ARG A 121 -14.23 -21.25 -0.83
N ALA A 122 -13.00 -20.77 -0.70
CA ALA A 122 -11.84 -21.61 -0.40
C ALA A 122 -12.06 -22.38 0.92
N GLN A 123 -12.65 -21.74 1.93
CA GLN A 123 -12.99 -22.37 3.21
C GLN A 123 -13.98 -23.53 3.03
N ARG A 124 -15.06 -23.35 2.25
CA ARG A 124 -16.00 -24.44 1.91
C ARG A 124 -15.35 -25.58 1.14
N GLN A 125 -14.25 -25.30 0.45
CA GLN A 125 -13.46 -26.30 -0.28
C GLN A 125 -12.36 -26.93 0.58
N GLY A 126 -12.27 -26.58 1.87
CA GLY A 126 -11.26 -27.10 2.80
C GLY A 126 -9.85 -26.56 2.56
N GLN A 127 -9.71 -25.51 1.77
CA GLN A 127 -8.41 -25.02 1.28
C GLN A 127 -7.80 -23.90 2.13
N VAL A 128 -8.58 -23.34 3.04
CA VAL A 128 -8.15 -22.39 4.08
C VAL A 128 -8.92 -22.71 5.36
N GLY A 129 -8.33 -22.44 6.52
CA GLY A 129 -8.98 -22.71 7.79
C GLY A 129 -10.07 -21.70 8.16
N ALA A 130 -10.71 -21.98 9.29
CA ALA A 130 -11.81 -21.19 9.82
C ALA A 130 -11.37 -20.12 10.83
N ASP A 131 -10.16 -20.21 11.39
CA ASP A 131 -9.68 -19.23 12.35
C ASP A 131 -9.43 -17.88 11.65
N PRO A 132 -10.10 -16.79 12.07
CA PRO A 132 -9.84 -15.46 11.52
C PRO A 132 -8.38 -15.01 11.59
N LYS A 133 -7.58 -15.55 12.52
CA LYS A 133 -6.14 -15.25 12.64
C LYS A 133 -5.33 -15.77 11.45
N GLU A 134 -5.76 -16.87 10.82
CA GLU A 134 -5.08 -17.42 9.63
C GLU A 134 -5.11 -16.44 8.45
N ARG A 135 -6.11 -15.54 8.41
CA ARG A 135 -6.20 -14.47 7.41
C ARG A 135 -5.07 -13.45 7.55
N ARG A 136 -4.35 -13.42 8.67
CA ARG A 136 -3.15 -12.60 8.82
C ARG A 136 -1.95 -13.21 8.11
N ILE A 137 -1.94 -14.50 7.79
CA ILE A 137 -0.80 -15.13 7.11
C ILE A 137 -0.98 -14.97 5.60
N LEU A 138 -0.03 -14.32 4.93
CA LEU A 138 -0.16 -13.94 3.51
C LEU A 138 -0.25 -15.17 2.61
N GLU A 139 0.46 -16.24 2.95
CA GLU A 139 0.47 -17.51 2.23
C GLU A 139 -0.93 -18.15 2.19
N ASN A 140 -1.76 -17.98 3.23
CA ASN A 140 -3.13 -18.50 3.26
C ASN A 140 -4.08 -17.78 2.30
N TRP A 141 -3.66 -16.67 1.68
CA TRP A 141 -4.42 -15.99 0.62
C TRP A 141 -4.22 -16.61 -0.77
N TYR A 142 -3.44 -17.68 -0.89
CA TYR A 142 -3.17 -18.42 -2.13
C TYR A 142 -4.43 -18.67 -2.97
N TYR A 143 -5.43 -19.37 -2.40
CA TYR A 143 -6.67 -19.70 -3.10
C TYR A 143 -7.62 -18.52 -3.30
N PRO A 144 -7.90 -17.68 -2.28
CA PRO A 144 -8.73 -16.50 -2.44
C PRO A 144 -8.27 -15.58 -3.58
N ILE A 145 -6.95 -15.35 -3.70
CA ILE A 145 -6.36 -14.53 -4.77
C ILE A 145 -6.51 -15.20 -6.13
N ALA A 146 -6.18 -16.50 -6.24
CA ALA A 146 -6.37 -17.23 -7.49
C ALA A 146 -7.83 -17.19 -7.97
N TYR A 147 -8.79 -17.30 -7.05
CA TYR A 147 -10.22 -17.24 -7.33
C TYR A 147 -10.75 -15.83 -7.63
N TYR A 148 -10.02 -14.78 -7.27
CA TYR A 148 -10.38 -13.40 -7.58
C TYR A 148 -10.39 -13.19 -9.10
N TRP A 149 -9.32 -13.63 -9.77
CA TRP A 149 -9.18 -13.59 -11.23
C TRP A 149 -10.18 -14.50 -11.97
N GLY A 150 -10.83 -15.44 -11.27
CA GLY A 150 -11.77 -16.41 -11.85
C GLY A 150 -11.10 -17.70 -12.37
N GLY A 151 -9.77 -17.78 -12.34
CA GLY A 151 -9.03 -18.96 -12.76
C GLY A 151 -8.91 -20.06 -11.71
N LYS A 152 -8.55 -21.26 -12.18
CA LYS A 152 -8.10 -22.40 -11.36
C LYS A 152 -6.59 -22.64 -11.55
N VAL A 153 -5.83 -21.55 -11.67
CA VAL A 153 -4.39 -21.60 -11.99
C VAL A 153 -3.61 -20.62 -11.14
N GLU A 154 -2.34 -20.95 -10.91
CA GLU A 154 -1.43 -20.23 -10.01
C GLU A 154 -0.81 -18.97 -10.62
N SER A 155 -0.86 -18.81 -11.95
CA SER A 155 -0.17 -17.74 -12.66
C SER A 155 -0.57 -16.33 -12.23
N TYR A 156 -1.86 -16.11 -11.92
CA TYR A 156 -2.33 -14.82 -11.40
C TYR A 156 -1.81 -14.55 -9.99
N LEU A 157 -1.91 -15.54 -9.09
CA LEU A 157 -1.36 -15.45 -7.73
C LEU A 157 0.14 -15.10 -7.74
N ARG A 158 0.92 -15.76 -8.59
CA ARG A 158 2.36 -15.50 -8.75
C ARG A 158 2.65 -14.03 -9.08
N LYS A 159 1.83 -13.42 -9.94
CA LYS A 159 1.95 -11.98 -10.24
C LYS A 159 1.65 -11.12 -9.01
N ILE A 160 0.60 -11.45 -8.28
CA ILE A 160 0.22 -10.73 -7.04
C ILE A 160 1.34 -10.78 -6.00
N PHE A 161 1.91 -11.96 -5.72
CA PHE A 161 3.03 -12.08 -4.78
C PHE A 161 4.30 -11.42 -5.32
N ALA A 162 4.57 -11.50 -6.62
CA ALA A 162 5.68 -10.77 -7.23
C ALA A 162 5.53 -9.24 -7.08
N HIS A 163 4.31 -8.70 -7.10
CA HIS A 163 4.08 -7.28 -6.84
C HIS A 163 4.34 -6.89 -5.39
N MET A 164 4.04 -7.76 -4.42
CA MET A 164 4.38 -7.53 -3.01
C MET A 164 5.90 -7.46 -2.79
N LYS A 165 6.67 -8.27 -3.53
CA LYS A 165 8.13 -8.23 -3.52
C LYS A 165 8.68 -7.01 -4.26
N LYS A 166 8.28 -6.81 -5.52
CA LYS A 166 8.88 -5.80 -6.41
C LYS A 166 8.38 -4.38 -6.17
N ARG A 167 7.12 -4.25 -5.73
CA ARG A 167 6.42 -2.99 -5.45
C ARG A 167 6.54 -1.96 -6.58
N PRO A 168 6.16 -2.30 -7.83
CA PRO A 168 6.33 -1.39 -8.97
C PRO A 168 5.49 -0.11 -8.89
N GLY A 169 6.00 0.96 -9.50
CA GLY A 169 5.23 2.19 -9.75
C GLY A 169 4.58 2.80 -8.50
N ARG A 170 3.25 2.98 -8.52
CA ARG A 170 2.50 3.53 -7.37
C ARG A 170 2.53 2.59 -6.17
N LEU A 171 2.71 1.29 -6.38
CA LEU A 171 2.73 0.30 -5.31
C LEU A 171 3.92 0.51 -4.36
N ALA A 172 5.09 0.95 -4.84
CA ALA A 172 6.24 1.32 -3.98
C ALA A 172 5.89 2.38 -2.94
N ARG A 173 4.97 3.28 -3.28
CA ARG A 173 4.55 4.38 -2.40
C ARG A 173 3.42 3.97 -1.46
N LEU A 174 2.58 3.01 -1.86
CA LEU A 174 1.49 2.47 -1.05
C LEU A 174 1.95 1.34 -0.11
N MET A 175 2.96 0.57 -0.50
CA MET A 175 3.49 -0.58 0.22
C MET A 175 4.97 -0.34 0.50
N ARG A 176 5.33 -0.11 1.77
CA ARG A 176 6.70 0.27 2.15
C ARG A 176 7.59 -0.94 2.36
N ARG A 177 7.02 -2.01 2.91
CA ARG A 177 7.76 -3.25 3.12
C ARG A 177 7.69 -4.11 1.86
N SER A 178 8.85 -4.58 1.42
CA SER A 178 8.94 -5.68 0.46
C SER A 178 8.60 -6.98 1.18
N VAL A 179 7.76 -7.82 0.58
CA VAL A 179 7.44 -9.15 1.13
C VAL A 179 7.57 -10.21 0.05
N GLU A 180 8.39 -11.21 0.30
CA GLU A 180 8.57 -12.37 -0.57
C GLU A 180 7.75 -13.53 -0.03
N VAL A 181 6.47 -13.57 -0.42
CA VAL A 181 5.52 -14.58 0.05
C VAL A 181 5.88 -15.95 -0.56
N SER A 182 6.01 -16.97 0.30
CA SER A 182 6.29 -18.34 -0.14
C SER A 182 5.11 -18.91 -0.94
N ILE A 183 5.43 -19.73 -1.94
CA ILE A 183 4.42 -20.34 -2.82
C ILE A 183 4.29 -21.82 -2.48
N ALA A 184 3.07 -22.26 -2.15
CA ALA A 184 2.79 -23.63 -1.71
C ALA A 184 3.33 -24.69 -2.69
N SER A 185 3.17 -24.49 -4.00
CA SER A 185 3.66 -25.43 -5.03
C SER A 185 5.19 -25.54 -5.11
N GLU A 186 5.92 -24.56 -4.58
CA GLU A 186 7.38 -24.55 -4.55
C GLU A 186 7.94 -25.15 -3.27
N VAL A 187 7.18 -25.10 -2.17
CA VAL A 187 7.65 -25.47 -0.83
C VAL A 187 7.05 -26.77 -0.29
N ILE A 188 5.97 -27.26 -0.89
CA ILE A 188 5.32 -28.53 -0.54
C ILE A 188 5.59 -29.55 -1.68
N PRO A 189 6.44 -30.57 -1.46
CA PRO A 189 6.72 -31.59 -2.47
C PRO A 189 5.45 -32.30 -2.95
N GLY A 190 5.28 -32.37 -4.27
CA GLY A 190 4.14 -33.06 -4.89
C GLY A 190 2.83 -32.28 -4.86
N PHE A 191 2.83 -31.04 -4.37
CA PHE A 191 1.64 -30.19 -4.31
C PHE A 191 1.05 -29.95 -5.70
N ARG A 192 -0.28 -30.06 -5.81
CA ARG A 192 -1.04 -29.73 -7.01
C ARG A 192 -2.04 -28.62 -6.68
N PHE A 193 -2.28 -27.72 -7.64
CA PHE A 193 -3.30 -26.69 -7.46
C PHE A 193 -4.66 -27.33 -7.14
N GLY A 194 -5.21 -26.97 -5.98
CA GLY A 194 -6.43 -27.56 -5.45
C GLY A 194 -6.21 -28.32 -4.14
N ASP A 195 -4.99 -28.80 -3.90
CA ASP A 195 -4.62 -29.49 -2.66
C ASP A 195 -4.76 -28.55 -1.45
N PRO A 196 -5.44 -28.97 -0.37
CA PRO A 196 -5.53 -28.17 0.82
C PRO A 196 -4.15 -28.06 1.49
N PHE A 197 -3.87 -26.89 2.04
CA PHE A 197 -2.71 -26.67 2.89
C PHE A 197 -3.03 -25.57 3.90
N THR A 198 -2.21 -25.44 4.93
CA THR A 198 -2.29 -24.32 5.87
C THR A 198 -0.89 -23.83 6.19
N ALA A 199 -0.63 -22.56 5.91
CA ALA A 199 0.55 -21.89 6.42
C ALA A 199 0.29 -21.43 7.87
N LEU A 200 1.26 -21.67 8.73
CA LEU A 200 1.24 -21.36 10.16
C LEU A 200 2.37 -20.39 10.49
N GLU A 201 2.21 -19.61 11.55
CA GLU A 201 3.31 -18.83 12.10
C GLU A 201 4.52 -19.73 12.47
N GLY A 202 5.72 -19.17 12.34
CA GLY A 202 6.97 -19.87 12.63
C GLY A 202 7.48 -20.72 11.47
N ASP A 203 7.24 -20.29 10.24
CA ASP A 203 7.82 -20.83 9.00
C ASP A 203 7.45 -22.28 8.72
N ARG A 204 6.14 -22.57 8.80
CA ARG A 204 5.59 -23.91 8.64
C ARG A 204 4.39 -23.93 7.71
N PHE A 205 4.34 -24.96 6.88
CA PHE A 205 3.19 -25.34 6.07
C PHE A 205 2.75 -26.74 6.49
N VAL A 206 1.46 -26.96 6.59
CA VAL A 206 0.86 -28.28 6.79
C VAL A 206 0.15 -28.66 5.49
N ASP A 207 0.53 -29.79 4.89
CA ASP A 207 -0.11 -30.29 3.68
C ASP A 207 -1.40 -31.07 3.96
N LYS A 208 -2.05 -31.56 2.90
CA LYS A 208 -3.30 -32.32 2.98
C LYS A 208 -3.19 -33.64 3.74
N GLU A 209 -1.99 -34.21 3.86
CA GLU A 209 -1.71 -35.40 4.66
C GLU A 209 -1.32 -35.06 6.12
N GLY A 210 -1.30 -33.78 6.49
CA GLY A 210 -0.90 -33.31 7.82
C GLY A 210 0.62 -33.23 8.03
N ARG A 211 1.43 -33.39 6.98
CA ARG A 211 2.89 -33.31 7.07
C ARG A 211 3.34 -31.86 7.12
N VAL A 212 4.36 -31.60 7.94
CA VAL A 212 4.91 -30.25 8.12
C VAL A 212 6.09 -30.02 7.17
N HIS A 213 6.01 -28.95 6.39
CA HIS A 213 7.07 -28.47 5.51
C HIS A 213 7.58 -27.13 6.03
N ARG A 214 8.90 -26.93 6.09
CA ARG A 214 9.50 -25.67 6.57
C ARG A 214 9.75 -24.73 5.41
N ALA A 215 9.14 -23.55 5.47
CA ALA A 215 9.38 -22.45 4.53
C ALA A 215 8.90 -21.14 5.16
N PRO A 216 9.48 -19.99 4.76
CA PRO A 216 9.12 -18.68 5.32
C PRO A 216 7.61 -18.42 5.27
N THR A 217 7.05 -17.89 6.35
CA THR A 217 5.66 -17.45 6.44
C THR A 217 5.58 -16.01 6.90
N HIS A 218 4.62 -15.25 6.37
CA HIS A 218 4.60 -13.81 6.55
C HIS A 218 3.27 -13.32 7.12
N LEU A 219 3.36 -12.56 8.21
CA LEU A 219 2.21 -11.82 8.72
C LEU A 219 1.95 -10.59 7.85
N GLY A 220 0.74 -10.53 7.32
CA GLY A 220 0.09 -9.41 6.66
C GLY A 220 -0.38 -8.35 7.64
N THR A 221 -0.46 -7.11 7.16
CA THR A 221 -0.96 -5.98 7.94
C THR A 221 -2.48 -5.98 7.88
N ILE A 222 -3.12 -6.33 8.98
CA ILE A 222 -4.57 -6.11 9.17
C ILE A 222 -4.74 -4.91 10.08
N GLY A 223 -5.44 -3.88 9.59
CA GLY A 223 -5.73 -2.71 10.40
C GLY A 223 -6.57 -3.11 11.62
N ASP A 224 -6.06 -2.96 12.84
CA ASP A 224 -6.91 -3.04 14.03
C ASP A 224 -7.61 -1.68 14.22
N PRO A 225 -8.96 -1.58 14.24
CA PRO A 225 -9.66 -0.30 14.36
C PRO A 225 -9.21 0.54 15.56
N ARG A 226 -8.92 -0.11 16.69
CA ARG A 226 -8.45 0.59 17.90
C ARG A 226 -7.05 1.17 17.69
N THR A 227 -6.17 0.39 17.07
CA THR A 227 -4.83 0.83 16.72
C THR A 227 -4.87 1.95 15.70
N LEU A 228 -5.68 1.86 14.64
CA LEU A 228 -5.86 2.92 13.66
C LEU A 228 -6.34 4.23 14.32
N ALA A 229 -7.38 4.17 15.18
CA ALA A 229 -7.88 5.34 15.91
C ALA A 229 -6.83 5.94 16.87
N ARG A 230 -5.99 5.09 17.48
CA ARG A 230 -4.85 5.54 18.29
C ARG A 230 -3.81 6.26 17.43
N LEU A 231 -3.49 5.74 16.25
CA LEU A 231 -2.55 6.37 15.31
C LEU A 231 -3.10 7.71 14.81
N ASP A 232 -4.40 7.81 14.50
CA ASP A 232 -5.07 9.07 14.17
C ASP A 232 -4.87 10.12 15.27
N THR A 233 -5.11 9.71 16.52
CA THR A 233 -4.96 10.58 17.69
C THR A 233 -3.51 11.04 17.87
N LEU A 234 -2.54 10.13 17.75
CA LEU A 234 -1.12 10.48 17.85
C LEU A 234 -0.69 11.43 16.75
N LEU A 235 -1.09 11.17 15.51
CA LEU A 235 -0.78 12.00 14.35
C LEU A 235 -1.39 13.40 14.46
N ALA A 236 -2.66 13.51 14.87
CA ALA A 236 -3.31 14.79 15.14
C ALA A 236 -2.60 15.58 16.24
N ARG A 237 -2.17 14.92 17.32
CA ARG A 237 -1.38 15.54 18.39
C ARG A 237 0.00 15.98 17.90
N GLY A 238 0.64 15.20 17.02
CA GLY A 238 1.90 15.53 16.36
C GLY A 238 1.80 16.77 15.50
N ARG A 239 0.81 16.82 14.59
CA ARG A 239 0.48 17.99 13.75
C ARG A 239 0.28 19.26 14.57
N LYS A 240 -0.64 19.21 15.55
CA LYS A 240 -0.94 20.35 16.42
C LYS A 240 0.27 20.83 17.22
N ALA A 241 1.16 19.92 17.63
CA ALA A 241 2.40 20.29 18.29
C ALA A 241 3.40 20.96 17.33
N ALA A 242 3.52 20.46 16.09
CA ALA A 242 4.37 21.04 15.07
C ALA A 242 3.92 22.48 14.70
N GLU A 243 2.62 22.69 14.49
CA GLU A 243 2.02 24.01 14.21
C GLU A 243 2.29 25.03 15.32
N ARG A 244 2.41 24.57 16.56
CA ARG A 244 2.70 25.42 17.74
C ARG A 244 4.21 25.61 17.98
N GLY A 245 5.07 25.18 17.07
CA GLY A 245 6.52 25.23 17.24
C GLY A 245 7.05 24.32 18.36
N GLN A 246 6.27 23.35 18.82
CA GLN A 246 6.63 22.44 19.91
C GLN A 246 7.37 21.20 19.37
N ALA A 247 8.50 21.41 18.68
CA ALA A 247 9.20 20.38 17.90
C ALA A 247 9.49 19.08 18.68
N ARG A 248 10.02 19.17 19.92
CA ARG A 248 10.23 17.99 20.78
C ARG A 248 8.94 17.19 21.05
N LYS A 249 7.82 17.88 21.28
CA LYS A 249 6.52 17.24 21.55
C LYS A 249 5.95 16.62 20.28
N ALA A 250 6.09 17.31 19.14
CA ALA A 250 5.72 16.77 17.83
C ALA A 250 6.51 15.50 17.54
N ALA A 251 7.84 15.54 17.61
CA ALA A 251 8.71 14.39 17.41
C ALA A 251 8.34 13.18 18.29
N LYS A 252 8.00 13.40 19.56
CA LYS A 252 7.54 12.32 20.46
C LYS A 252 6.29 11.61 19.90
N TYR A 253 5.28 12.36 19.46
CA TYR A 253 4.05 11.76 18.94
C TYR A 253 4.25 11.11 17.58
N LEU A 254 4.98 11.78 16.68
CA LEU A 254 5.28 11.25 15.35
C LEU A 254 6.14 9.98 15.43
N GLY A 255 7.14 9.96 16.31
CA GLY A 255 7.94 8.77 16.58
C GLY A 255 7.11 7.59 17.11
N ALA A 256 6.11 7.87 17.96
CA ALA A 256 5.19 6.82 18.43
C ALA A 256 4.30 6.25 17.30
N VAL A 257 3.96 7.06 16.29
CA VAL A 257 3.29 6.56 15.07
C VAL A 257 4.25 5.69 14.25
N LEU A 258 5.50 6.13 14.08
CA LEU A 258 6.51 5.41 13.31
C LEU A 258 6.92 4.07 13.93
N ALA A 259 6.82 3.95 15.26
CA ALA A 259 7.08 2.72 15.99
C ALA A 259 5.97 1.65 15.86
N SER A 260 4.84 1.96 15.21
CA SER A 260 3.80 0.98 14.91
C SER A 260 4.27 -0.04 13.87
N ASP A 261 3.93 -1.31 14.07
CA ASP A 261 4.18 -2.39 13.10
C ASP A 261 3.26 -2.33 11.87
N LEU A 262 2.21 -1.51 11.91
CA LEU A 262 1.27 -1.36 10.80
C LEU A 262 1.84 -0.48 9.68
N ASP A 263 1.83 -0.95 8.43
CA ASP A 263 2.17 -0.15 7.25
C ASP A 263 0.97 0.68 6.78
N THR A 264 0.79 1.86 7.40
CA THR A 264 -0.36 2.75 7.17
C THR A 264 0.04 4.18 6.77
N HIS A 265 -0.92 4.94 6.25
CA HIS A 265 -0.75 6.34 5.83
C HIS A 265 -0.28 7.23 6.98
N HIS A 266 -0.64 6.89 8.23
CA HIS A 266 -0.15 7.58 9.42
C HIS A 266 1.36 7.64 9.47
N LYS A 267 2.05 6.55 9.10
CA LYS A 267 3.52 6.51 9.09
C LYS A 267 4.10 7.43 8.02
N SER A 268 3.45 7.61 6.86
CA SER A 268 3.99 8.46 5.78
C SER A 268 3.83 9.91 6.16
N GLU A 269 2.67 10.24 6.70
CA GLU A 269 2.42 11.59 7.15
C GLU A 269 3.31 11.95 8.34
N ALA A 270 3.47 11.02 9.29
CA ALA A 270 4.37 11.23 10.43
C ALA A 270 5.83 11.39 9.99
N GLN A 271 6.29 10.59 9.02
CA GLN A 271 7.62 10.72 8.45
C GLN A 271 7.81 12.08 7.76
N ALA A 272 6.87 12.47 6.88
CA ALA A 272 6.95 13.73 6.16
C ALA A 272 6.94 14.96 7.10
N LEU A 273 6.12 14.92 8.16
CA LEU A 273 6.09 15.97 9.18
C LEU A 273 7.41 16.02 9.96
N LEU A 274 7.99 14.87 10.29
CA LEU A 274 9.26 14.81 11.01
C LEU A 274 10.42 15.32 10.14
N GLU A 275 10.45 14.95 8.85
CA GLU A 275 11.42 15.47 7.88
C GLU A 275 11.32 16.99 7.74
N ARG A 276 10.10 17.54 7.68
CA ARG A 276 9.88 18.98 7.65
C ARG A 276 10.42 19.69 8.91
N LEU A 277 10.17 19.12 10.09
CA LEU A 277 10.70 19.65 11.35
C LEU A 277 12.24 19.63 11.36
N VAL A 278 12.85 18.55 10.88
CA VAL A 278 14.32 18.44 10.79
C VAL A 278 14.88 19.45 9.78
N ALA A 279 14.23 19.63 8.63
CA ALA A 279 14.64 20.62 7.63
C ALA A 279 14.59 22.05 8.19
N GLU A 280 13.54 22.40 8.92
CA GLU A 280 13.43 23.71 9.58
C GLU A 280 14.55 23.93 10.61
N ALA A 281 14.84 22.94 11.45
CA ALA A 281 15.94 23.01 12.41
C ALA A 281 17.31 23.20 11.72
N ARG A 282 17.55 22.49 10.61
CA ARG A 282 18.78 22.60 9.83
C ARG A 282 18.92 23.99 9.20
N ALA A 283 17.84 24.57 8.70
CA ALA A 283 17.84 25.95 8.20
C ALA A 283 18.20 26.96 9.31
N GLN A 284 17.66 26.77 10.53
CA GLN A 284 18.02 27.60 11.69
C GLN A 284 19.51 27.43 12.07
N LEU A 285 20.06 26.22 12.00
CA LEU A 285 21.51 26.01 12.22
C LEU A 285 22.37 26.63 11.12
N ALA A 286 21.91 26.63 9.87
CA ALA A 286 22.59 27.34 8.80
C ALA A 286 22.62 28.86 9.07
N ALA A 287 21.52 29.44 9.56
CA ALA A 287 21.50 30.84 9.99
C ALA A 287 22.47 31.10 11.16
N SER A 288 22.60 30.18 12.12
CA SER A 288 23.64 30.25 13.16
C SER A 288 25.06 30.23 12.59
N ARG A 289 25.32 29.50 11.49
CA ARG A 289 26.62 29.50 10.80
C ARG A 289 26.89 30.80 10.07
N ALA A 290 25.88 31.37 9.41
CA ALA A 290 26.01 32.67 8.76
C ALA A 290 26.38 33.77 9.76
N ARG A 291 25.70 33.84 10.91
CA ARG A 291 26.03 34.82 11.98
C ARG A 291 27.45 34.66 12.51
N GLU A 292 27.94 33.43 12.64
CA GLU A 292 29.35 33.21 13.04
C GLU A 292 30.31 33.76 11.98
N ALA A 293 30.04 33.55 10.70
CA ALA A 293 30.88 34.03 9.61
C ALA A 293 30.91 35.58 9.52
N GLU A 294 29.83 36.24 9.94
CA GLU A 294 29.74 37.70 10.09
C GLU A 294 30.49 38.23 11.33
N GLY A 295 31.06 37.36 12.17
CA GLY A 295 31.71 37.73 13.43
C GLY A 295 30.74 37.89 14.61
N ASP A 296 29.43 37.72 14.41
CA ASP A 296 28.42 37.81 15.46
C ASP A 296 28.25 36.46 16.20
N LEU A 297 29.24 36.15 17.04
CA LEU A 297 29.24 34.93 17.87
C LEU A 297 28.06 34.88 18.86
N ALA A 298 27.58 36.04 19.33
CA ALA A 298 26.48 36.12 20.28
C ALA A 298 25.16 35.69 19.63
N ALA A 299 24.83 36.21 18.44
CA ALA A 299 23.66 35.80 17.69
C ALA A 299 23.77 34.33 17.23
N ALA A 300 24.94 33.92 16.74
CA ALA A 300 25.19 32.53 16.35
C ALA A 300 24.90 31.55 17.50
N LEU A 301 25.39 31.87 18.70
CA LEU A 301 25.20 31.07 19.91
C LEU A 301 23.74 31.07 20.39
N SER A 302 23.06 32.22 20.32
CA SER A 302 21.63 32.35 20.65
C SER A 302 20.77 31.44 19.78
N ILE A 303 20.97 31.48 18.45
CA ILE A 303 20.25 30.63 17.50
C ILE A 303 20.54 29.15 17.79
N ALA A 304 21.81 28.76 17.92
CA ALA A 304 22.18 27.36 18.17
C ALA A 304 21.57 26.82 19.48
N ARG A 305 21.53 27.63 20.56
CA ARG A 305 20.87 27.26 21.82
C ARG A 305 19.37 27.06 21.66
N LYS A 306 18.70 27.95 20.90
CA LYS A 306 17.27 27.83 20.62
C LYS A 306 16.97 26.51 19.90
N VAL A 307 17.75 26.17 18.86
CA VAL A 307 17.60 24.90 18.14
C VAL A 307 17.86 23.70 19.07
N ALA A 308 18.98 23.70 19.79
CA ALA A 308 19.34 22.60 20.69
C ALA A 308 18.26 22.31 21.74
N ARG A 309 17.61 23.36 22.26
CA ARG A 309 16.50 23.24 23.22
C ARG A 309 15.21 22.75 22.55
N ALA A 310 14.81 23.37 21.44
CA ALA A 310 13.54 23.08 20.77
C ALA A 310 13.49 21.67 20.17
N TYR A 311 14.62 21.20 19.64
CA TYR A 311 14.76 19.91 18.95
C TYR A 311 15.48 18.85 19.80
N LYS A 312 15.53 19.02 21.13
CA LYS A 312 16.15 18.05 22.05
C LYS A 312 15.55 16.65 21.88
N GLY A 313 16.41 15.66 21.65
CA GLY A 313 16.02 14.26 21.41
C GLY A 313 15.95 13.88 19.94
N LEU A 314 16.16 14.83 19.03
CA LEU A 314 16.41 14.58 17.61
C LEU A 314 17.90 14.73 17.31
N GLU A 315 18.37 14.09 16.23
CA GLU A 315 19.75 14.18 15.74
C GLU A 315 20.19 15.63 15.54
N VAL A 316 19.38 16.44 14.83
CA VAL A 316 19.65 17.88 14.63
C VAL A 316 19.73 18.68 15.93
N GLY A 317 19.05 18.23 17.00
CA GLY A 317 19.18 18.84 18.32
C GLY A 317 20.52 18.52 18.98
N ALA A 318 21.06 17.32 18.77
CA ALA A 318 22.40 16.94 19.21
C ALA A 318 23.49 17.68 18.42
N GLU A 319 23.33 17.82 17.10
CA GLU A 319 24.18 18.67 16.25
C GLU A 319 24.22 20.11 16.77
N ALA A 320 23.05 20.69 17.05
CA ALA A 320 22.93 22.03 17.61
C ALA A 320 23.63 22.15 18.97
N ALA A 321 23.50 21.15 19.85
CA ALA A 321 24.17 21.15 21.14
C ALA A 321 25.70 21.06 21.02
N ALA A 322 26.21 20.29 20.05
CA ALA A 322 27.64 20.26 19.73
C ALA A 322 28.14 21.62 19.25
N ARG A 323 27.37 22.27 18.36
CA ARG A 323 27.69 23.61 17.88
C ARG A 323 27.69 24.66 19.01
N VAL A 324 26.76 24.57 19.97
CA VAL A 324 26.75 25.43 21.16
C VAL A 324 28.04 25.30 21.97
N ARG A 325 28.63 24.09 22.07
CA ARG A 325 29.93 23.90 22.74
C ARG A 325 31.05 24.58 21.96
N ALA A 326 31.16 24.29 20.65
CA ALA A 326 32.19 24.88 19.79
C ALA A 326 32.18 26.43 19.79
N LEU A 327 31.00 27.05 19.70
CA LEU A 327 30.87 28.52 19.75
C LEU A 327 31.27 29.11 21.12
N LYS A 328 31.03 28.39 22.22
CA LYS A 328 31.48 28.83 23.56
C LYS A 328 33.00 28.75 23.70
N ASP A 329 33.62 27.71 23.15
CA ASP A 329 35.07 27.54 23.22
C ASP A 329 35.77 28.61 22.38
N LYS A 330 35.25 28.91 21.18
CA LYS A 330 35.73 30.02 20.34
C LYS A 330 35.62 31.38 21.04
N ALA A 331 34.45 31.70 21.59
CA ALA A 331 34.23 32.95 22.32
C ALA A 331 35.07 33.10 23.61
N ARG A 332 35.67 32.01 24.11
CA ARG A 332 36.65 32.06 25.22
C ARG A 332 38.07 32.29 24.71
N ALA A 333 38.41 31.80 23.53
CA ALA A 333 39.72 32.01 22.91
C ALA A 333 39.92 33.44 22.40
N ASP A 334 38.83 34.13 22.04
CA ASP A 334 38.86 35.53 21.58
C ASP A 334 38.92 36.57 22.73
N ARG A 335 39.02 36.14 23.99
CA ARG A 335 39.09 37.00 25.19
C ARG A 335 40.48 36.99 25.81
#